data_AF-A0A923C149-F1
#
_entry.id   AF-A0A923C149-F1
#
_cell.length_a   1.000
_cell.length_b   1.000
_cell.length_c   1.000
_cell.angle_alpha   90.00
_cell.angle_beta   90.00
_cell.angle_gamma   90.00
#
_symmetry.space_group_name_H-M   'P 1'
#
loop_
_entity.id
_entity.type
_entity.pdbx_description
1 polymer ?
#
loop_
_entity_poly.entity_id
_entity_poly.type
_entity_poly.pdbx_seq_one_letter_code
_entity_poly.pdbx_strand_id
1 'polypeptide(L)' 'MSWTDERIATLRKMWEGGATASEIATELGGVSRNAVIGKAHRLGLKARPSPVKANEKKKPAA' A
#
# COMPACT_ATOMS: atom_id res chain seq x y z
N MET A 1 12.22 12.42 -4.57
CA MET A 1 12.38 11.42 -3.50
C MET A 1 12.69 10.07 -4.14
N SER A 2 13.88 9.52 -3.96
CA SER A 2 14.25 8.21 -4.53
C SER A 2 13.79 7.05 -3.66
N TRP A 3 13.40 5.94 -4.31
CA TRP A 3 13.20 4.64 -3.68
C TRP A 3 14.54 3.93 -3.57
N THR A 4 15.25 4.16 -2.47
CA THR A 4 16.48 3.44 -2.14
C THR A 4 16.17 2.03 -1.66
N ASP A 5 17.15 1.13 -1.71
CA ASP A 5 16.98 -0.26 -1.27
C ASP A 5 16.53 -0.37 0.19
N GLU A 6 17.05 0.47 1.08
CA GLU A 6 16.61 0.54 2.49
C GLU A 6 15.11 0.86 2.60
N ARG A 7 14.62 1.84 1.81
CA ARG A 7 13.19 2.21 1.83
C ARG A 7 12.32 1.12 1.24
N ILE A 8 12.81 0.41 0.23
CA ILE A 8 12.13 -0.74 -0.36
C ILE A 8 12.07 -1.89 0.66
N ALA A 9 13.15 -2.14 1.40
CA ALA A 9 13.20 -3.15 2.45
C ALA A 9 12.22 -2.83 3.59
N THR A 10 12.17 -1.58 4.07
CA THR A 10 11.20 -1.12 5.07
C THR A 10 9.77 -1.27 4.56
N LEU A 11 9.49 -0.84 3.32
CA LEU A 11 8.18 -1.01 2.71
C LEU A 11 7.77 -2.49 2.69
N ARG A 12 8.64 -3.39 2.22
CA ARG A 12 8.35 -4.83 2.18
C ARG A 12 8.07 -5.40 3.56
N LYS A 13 8.96 -5.15 4.52
CA LYS A 13 8.85 -5.65 5.89
C LYS A 13 7.54 -5.23 6.56
N MET A 14 7.20 -3.95 6.45
CA MET A 14 5.97 -3.42 7.03
C MET A 14 4.72 -3.89 6.26
N TRP A 15 4.79 -3.98 4.94
CA TRP A 15 3.67 -4.45 4.11
C TRP A 15 3.32 -5.91 4.40
N GLU A 16 4.33 -6.78 4.48
CA GLU A 16 4.18 -8.18 4.86
C GLU A 16 3.74 -8.33 6.32
N GLY A 17 4.21 -7.44 7.20
CA GLY A 17 3.74 -7.34 8.60
C GLY A 17 2.31 -6.81 8.75
N GLY A 18 1.61 -6.48 7.66
CA GLY A 18 0.23 -6.01 7.73
C GLY A 18 0.07 -4.53 8.12
N ALA A 19 1.12 -3.71 8.00
CA ALA A 19 1.02 -2.26 8.12
C ALA A 19 0.33 -1.66 6.89
N THR A 20 -0.44 -0.59 7.10
CA THR A 20 -1.17 0.11 6.05
C THR A 20 -0.24 1.02 5.26
N ALA A 21 -0.62 1.35 4.03
CA ALA A 21 0.18 2.27 3.20
C ALA A 21 0.35 3.66 3.84
N SER A 22 -0.59 4.10 4.68
CA SER A 22 -0.47 5.37 5.40
C SER A 22 0.57 5.28 6.51
N GLU A 23 0.58 4.20 7.29
CA GLU A 23 1.60 3.97 8.33
C GLU A 23 2.99 3.85 7.72
N ILE A 24 3.11 3.10 6.63
CA ILE A 24 4.37 2.96 5.88
C ILE A 24 4.82 4.31 5.32
N ALA A 25 3.88 5.15 4.85
CA ALA A 25 4.21 6.48 4.34
C ALA A 25 4.74 7.40 5.45
N THR A 26 4.14 7.33 6.64
CA THR A 26 4.62 8.03 7.83
C THR A 26 6.02 7.56 8.23
N GLU A 27 6.25 6.24 8.30
CA GLU A 27 7.54 5.66 8.66
C GLU A 27 8.64 6.04 7.66
N LEU A 28 8.34 5.95 6.37
CA LEU A 28 9.32 6.22 5.32
C LEU A 28 9.65 7.70 5.16
N GLY A 29 8.79 8.62 5.60
CA GLY A 29 8.97 10.08 5.53
C GLY A 29 9.04 10.65 4.10
N GLY A 30 8.28 11.71 3.80
CA GLY A 30 8.34 12.36 2.48
C GLY A 30 7.86 11.49 1.31
N VAL A 31 7.03 10.48 1.58
CA VAL A 31 6.27 9.72 0.58
C VAL A 31 4.81 9.74 0.97
N SER A 32 3.92 9.73 -0.02
CA SER A 32 2.47 9.66 0.22
C SER A 32 1.98 8.21 0.27
N ARG A 33 0.82 8.00 0.88
CA ARG A 33 0.09 6.71 0.85
C ARG A 33 0.02 6.14 -0.57
N ASN A 34 -0.30 6.98 -1.56
CA ASN A 34 -0.43 6.56 -2.95
C ASN A 34 0.91 6.17 -3.56
N ALA A 35 2.00 6.85 -3.20
CA ALA A 35 3.35 6.48 -3.64
C ALA A 35 3.74 5.10 -3.11
N VAL A 36 3.41 4.80 -1.85
CA VAL A 36 3.63 3.48 -1.23
C VAL A 36 2.82 2.39 -1.95
N ILE A 37 1.52 2.60 -2.18
CA ILE A 37 0.67 1.64 -2.92
C ILE A 37 1.24 1.39 -4.32
N GLY A 38 1.56 2.45 -5.05
CA GLY A 38 2.12 2.33 -6.40
C GLY A 38 3.48 1.63 -6.42
N LYS A 39 4.31 1.79 -5.37
CA LYS A 39 5.57 1.04 -5.26
C LYS A 39 5.32 -0.43 -4.91
N ALA A 40 4.42 -0.72 -3.96
CA ALA A 40 4.05 -2.09 -3.59
C ALA A 40 3.53 -2.89 -4.79
N HIS A 41 2.67 -2.27 -5.62
CA HIS A 41 2.18 -2.87 -6.86
C HIS A 41 3.31 -3.14 -7.86
N ARG A 42 4.23 -2.19 -8.04
CA ARG A 42 5.42 -2.36 -8.92
C ARG A 42 6.38 -3.43 -8.42
N LEU A 43 6.42 -3.69 -7.10
CA LEU A 43 7.20 -4.74 -6.49
C LEU A 43 6.49 -6.11 -6.50
N GLY A 44 5.27 -6.19 -7.04
CA GLY A 44 4.48 -7.41 -7.06
C GLY A 44 4.00 -7.88 -5.68
N LEU A 45 3.97 -6.98 -4.68
CA LEU A 45 3.51 -7.34 -3.34
C LEU A 45 2.01 -7.60 -3.36
N LYS A 46 1.60 -8.66 -2.65
CA LYS A 46 0.21 -9.12 -2.61
C LYS A 46 -0.68 -7.97 -2.12
N ALA A 47 -1.74 -7.68 -2.88
CA ALA A 47 -2.69 -6.64 -2.52
C ALA A 47 -3.34 -7.00 -1.20
N ARG A 48 -3.26 -6.11 -0.20
CA ARG A 48 -4.01 -6.30 1.04
C ARG A 48 -5.51 -6.18 0.75
N PRO A 49 -6.35 -7.07 1.31
CA PRO A 49 -7.78 -6.85 1.29
C PRO A 49 -8.08 -5.51 1.98
N SER A 50 -8.80 -4.63 1.28
CA SER A 50 -9.19 -3.34 1.82
C SER A 50 -10.10 -3.58 3.04
N PRO A 51 -9.78 -3.02 4.23
CA PRO A 51 -10.65 -3.11 5.41
C PRO A 51 -11.92 -2.28 5.25
N VAL A 52 -12.04 -1.50 4.17
CA VAL A 52 -13.29 -0.85 3.78
C VAL A 52 -14.24 -1.97 3.39
N LYS A 53 -15.13 -2.33 4.33
CA LYS A 53 -16.25 -3.26 4.15
C LYS A 53 -16.74 -3.13 2.71
N ALA A 54 -16.69 -4.24 1.98
CA ALA A 54 -17.42 -4.40 0.73
C ALA A 54 -18.92 -4.37 1.06
N ASN A 55 -19.44 -3.19 1.36
CA ASN A 55 -20.86 -2.92 1.34
C ASN A 55 -21.09 -1.97 0.16
N GLU A 56 -21.83 -2.48 -0.82
CA GLU A 56 -22.34 -1.78 -2.01
C GLU A 56 -21.26 -1.40 -3.05
N LYS A 57 -21.31 -1.79 -4.33
CA LYS A 57 -22.46 -1.96 -5.21
C LYS A 57 -22.11 -2.96 -6.32
N LYS A 58 -22.88 -4.04 -6.45
CA LYS A 58 -23.23 -4.58 -7.76
C LYS A 58 -24.67 -4.16 -8.03
N LYS A 59 -24.85 -2.92 -8.49
CA LYS A 59 -26.11 -2.50 -9.13
C LYS A 59 -26.09 -3.13 -10.52
N PRO A 60 -27.00 -4.05 -10.88
CA PRO A 60 -27.15 -4.43 -12.28
C PRO A 60 -27.71 -3.20 -13.01
N ALA A 61 -27.03 -2.80 -14.08
CA ALA A 61 -27.60 -1.88 -15.05
C ALA A 61 -28.72 -2.65 -15.78
N ALA A 62 -29.94 -2.13 -15.70
CA ALA A 62 -31.06 -2.44 -16.57
C ALA A 62 -31.14 -1.34 -17.63
#